data_AF-A0A1Q6RVD3-F1
#
_entry.id   AF-A0A1Q6RVD3-F1
#
_cell.length_a   1.000
_cell.length_b   1.000
_cell.length_c   1.000
_cell.angle_alpha   90.00
_cell.angle_beta   90.00
_cell.angle_gamma   90.00
#
_symmetry.space_group_name_H-M   'P 1'
#
loop_
_entity.id
_entity.type
_entity.pdbx_description
1 polymer ?
#
loop_
_entity_poly.entity_id
_entity_poly.type
_entity_poly.pdbx_seq_one_letter_code
_entity_poly.pdbx_strand_id
1 'polypeptide(L)'
;MKPINIGGHSTYQERVLTQLRKYYPNATTSLSPSSWQILDKFWNLDLPPIDDLMQDRYSVFGPEPRFPSDMLRAILVSVEFKITSYTRFAADLKENYLHAIISGFSVGDTPGVGTFYDFHRRLWLSPDKNLSNPVHPPKEKPQEPKVKEEKAPPVEKLTVDDLFRQFEKNPPDDMAPSSKLWEIFNTFFLQHSAKLRLISLKSLALAGDGTPVYTSAQFFADDRHRI
;
A
#
# COMPACT_ATOMS: atom_id res chain seq x y z
N MET A 1 -22.97 5.23 4.84
CA MET A 1 -23.60 4.10 4.14
C MET A 1 -22.59 2.96 3.95
N LYS A 2 -23.06 1.71 3.75
CA LYS A 2 -22.19 0.55 3.45
C LYS A 2 -21.78 0.54 1.96
N PRO A 3 -20.56 0.09 1.63
CA PRO A 3 -20.12 -0.02 0.24
C PRO A 3 -20.66 -1.30 -0.39
N ILE A 4 -21.86 -1.25 -0.99
CA ILE A 4 -22.50 -2.42 -1.59
C ILE A 4 -22.30 -2.38 -3.11
N ASN A 5 -21.48 -3.28 -3.65
CA ASN A 5 -21.19 -3.37 -5.08
C ASN A 5 -21.93 -4.54 -5.74
N ILE A 6 -23.20 -4.31 -6.10
CA ILE A 6 -24.09 -5.37 -6.63
C ILE A 6 -23.59 -5.92 -7.98
N GLY A 7 -23.00 -5.07 -8.81
CA GLY A 7 -22.55 -5.46 -10.15
C GLY A 7 -21.09 -5.92 -10.23
N GLY A 8 -20.40 -6.03 -9.08
CA GLY A 8 -19.08 -6.62 -8.96
C GLY A 8 -18.05 -6.04 -9.93
N HIS A 9 -17.22 -6.93 -10.51
CA HIS A 9 -16.09 -6.51 -11.36
C HIS A 9 -16.56 -5.96 -12.70
N SER A 10 -17.68 -6.47 -13.22
CA SER A 10 -18.29 -5.98 -14.45
C SER A 10 -18.66 -4.51 -14.37
N THR A 11 -19.11 -4.00 -13.22
CA THR A 11 -19.40 -2.57 -13.05
C THR A 11 -18.15 -1.70 -13.15
N TYR A 12 -17.01 -2.17 -12.65
CA TYR A 12 -15.73 -1.50 -12.85
C TYR A 12 -15.35 -1.52 -14.34
N GLN A 13 -15.41 -2.69 -14.99
CA GLN A 13 -15.07 -2.86 -16.40
C GLN A 13 -15.93 -2.00 -17.34
N GLU A 14 -17.24 -1.96 -17.10
CA GLU A 14 -18.18 -1.11 -17.86
C GLU A 14 -17.85 0.37 -17.71
N ARG A 15 -17.52 0.81 -16.49
CA ARG A 15 -17.13 2.20 -16.22
C ARG A 15 -15.83 2.56 -16.91
N VAL A 16 -14.84 1.67 -16.89
CA VAL A 16 -13.58 1.84 -17.62
C VAL A 16 -13.84 1.97 -19.12
N LEU A 17 -14.59 1.03 -19.73
CA LEU A 17 -14.89 1.08 -21.16
C LEU A 17 -15.66 2.33 -21.57
N THR A 18 -16.68 2.70 -20.80
CA THR A 18 -17.52 3.88 -21.07
C THR A 18 -16.65 5.14 -21.11
N GLN A 19 -15.74 5.29 -20.15
CA GLN A 19 -14.89 6.47 -20.10
C GLN A 19 -13.73 6.43 -21.08
N LEU A 20 -13.11 5.27 -21.33
CA LEU A 20 -12.11 5.13 -22.38
C LEU A 20 -12.68 5.52 -23.74
N ARG A 21 -13.88 5.04 -24.09
CA ARG A 21 -14.54 5.41 -25.35
C ARG A 21 -14.82 6.92 -25.44
N LYS A 22 -15.19 7.54 -24.32
CA LYS A 22 -15.50 8.98 -24.26
C LYS A 22 -14.26 9.87 -24.37
N TYR A 23 -13.21 9.58 -23.60
CA TYR A 23 -12.04 10.45 -23.47
C TYR A 23 -10.86 10.04 -24.36
N TYR A 24 -10.82 8.77 -24.79
CA TYR A 24 -9.80 8.19 -25.66
C TYR A 24 -10.45 7.40 -26.82
N PRO A 25 -11.25 8.03 -27.70
CA PRO A 25 -11.96 7.32 -28.77
C PRO A 25 -11.02 6.58 -29.73
N ASN A 26 -9.77 7.02 -29.85
CA ASN A 26 -8.72 6.41 -30.67
C ASN A 26 -7.70 5.61 -29.82
N ALA A 27 -8.09 5.09 -28.66
CA ALA A 27 -7.18 4.43 -27.71
C ALA A 27 -6.28 3.37 -28.34
N THR A 28 -6.77 2.66 -29.36
CA THR A 28 -6.01 1.62 -30.08
C THR A 28 -4.77 2.15 -30.79
N THR A 29 -4.76 3.42 -31.19
CA THR A 29 -3.63 4.07 -31.86
C THR A 29 -2.98 5.16 -30.99
N SER A 30 -3.71 5.74 -30.04
CA SER A 30 -3.22 6.85 -29.21
C SER A 30 -2.52 6.41 -27.93
N LEU A 31 -2.86 5.25 -27.37
CA LEU A 31 -2.20 4.74 -26.17
C LEU A 31 -0.95 3.94 -26.53
N SER A 32 0.12 4.14 -25.75
CA SER A 32 1.35 3.36 -25.91
C SER A 32 1.12 1.89 -25.57
N PRO A 33 1.95 0.97 -26.10
CA PRO A 33 1.92 -0.44 -25.71
C PRO A 33 2.04 -0.65 -24.18
N SER A 34 2.86 0.16 -23.50
CA SER A 34 3.00 0.11 -22.04
C SER A 34 1.72 0.52 -21.31
N SER A 35 1.02 1.55 -21.80
CA SER A 35 -0.26 1.97 -21.24
C SER A 35 -1.32 0.87 -21.37
N TRP A 36 -1.33 0.17 -22.51
CA TRP A 36 -2.20 -0.98 -22.72
C TRP A 36 -1.90 -2.15 -21.80
N GLN A 37 -0.62 -2.46 -21.55
CA GLN A 37 -0.22 -3.50 -20.60
C GLN A 37 -0.69 -3.18 -19.17
N ILE A 38 -0.53 -1.93 -18.73
CA ILE A 38 -1.01 -1.49 -17.42
C ILE A 38 -2.54 -1.58 -17.36
N LEU A 39 -3.23 -1.13 -18.41
CA LEU A 39 -4.68 -1.18 -18.48
C LEU A 39 -5.20 -2.62 -18.41
N ASP A 40 -4.61 -3.54 -19.18
CA ASP A 40 -4.95 -4.96 -19.16
C ASP A 40 -4.72 -5.60 -17.77
N LYS A 41 -3.60 -5.25 -17.11
CA LYS A 41 -3.32 -5.68 -15.75
C LYS A 41 -4.43 -5.28 -14.78
N PHE A 42 -4.84 -4.01 -14.77
CA PHE A 42 -5.90 -3.53 -13.87
C PHE A 42 -7.31 -3.92 -14.32
N TRP A 43 -7.51 -4.15 -15.61
CA TRP A 43 -8.75 -4.67 -16.19
C TRP A 43 -9.08 -6.07 -15.67
N ASN A 44 -8.06 -6.92 -15.51
CA ASN A 44 -8.21 -8.30 -15.04
C ASN A 44 -8.11 -8.44 -13.52
N LEU A 45 -7.74 -7.38 -12.79
CA LEU A 45 -7.60 -7.40 -11.35
C LEU A 45 -8.97 -7.28 -10.65
N ASP A 46 -9.54 -8.44 -10.30
CA ASP A 46 -10.82 -8.58 -9.59
C ASP A 46 -10.67 -8.28 -8.09
N LEU A 47 -11.08 -7.07 -7.70
CA LEU A 47 -11.07 -6.55 -6.32
C LEU A 47 -12.45 -6.37 -5.65
N PRO A 48 -13.62 -6.34 -6.32
CA PRO A 48 -14.93 -6.18 -5.67
C PRO A 48 -15.20 -7.01 -4.41
N PRO A 49 -14.70 -8.26 -4.23
CA PRO A 49 -14.91 -8.98 -2.97
C PRO A 49 -14.31 -8.26 -1.73
N ILE A 50 -13.40 -7.29 -1.94
CA ILE A 50 -12.88 -6.41 -0.88
C ILE A 50 -13.97 -5.46 -0.36
N ASP A 51 -14.93 -5.08 -1.20
CA ASP A 51 -16.06 -4.23 -0.79
C ASP A 51 -16.84 -4.90 0.34
N ASP A 52 -17.10 -6.21 0.19
CA ASP A 52 -17.73 -7.05 1.21
C ASP A 52 -16.86 -7.23 2.45
N LEU A 53 -15.58 -7.54 2.25
CA LEU A 53 -14.63 -7.76 3.35
C LEU A 53 -14.42 -6.53 4.25
N MET A 54 -14.64 -5.33 3.69
CA MET A 54 -14.45 -4.06 4.37
C MET A 54 -15.77 -3.47 4.87
N GLN A 55 -16.94 -4.09 4.64
CA GLN A 55 -18.23 -3.50 5.02
C GLN A 55 -18.31 -3.15 6.51
N ASP A 56 -17.74 -3.96 7.39
CA ASP A 56 -17.69 -3.72 8.85
C ASP A 56 -16.97 -2.42 9.21
N ARG A 57 -16.07 -1.94 8.32
CA ARG A 57 -15.29 -0.72 8.49
C ARG A 57 -16.00 0.55 8.03
N TYR A 58 -17.22 0.44 7.53
CA TYR A 58 -18.02 1.56 7.07
C TYR A 58 -19.28 1.74 7.93
N SER A 59 -19.61 3.00 8.22
CA SER A 59 -20.82 3.33 8.96
C SER A 59 -22.05 3.13 8.09
N VAL A 60 -23.16 2.71 8.70
CA VAL A 60 -24.47 2.67 8.03
C VAL A 60 -24.94 4.10 7.69
N PHE A 61 -24.57 5.07 8.51
CA PHE A 61 -24.90 6.49 8.35
C PHE A 61 -23.82 7.25 7.56
N GLY A 62 -24.17 8.45 7.09
CA GLY A 62 -23.28 9.32 6.34
C GLY A 62 -23.35 9.10 4.82
N PRO A 63 -22.53 9.83 4.05
CA PRO A 63 -22.57 9.84 2.60
C PRO A 63 -22.25 8.47 2.00
N GLU A 64 -22.53 8.35 0.70
CA GLU A 64 -22.11 7.20 -0.09
C GLU A 64 -20.58 7.10 -0.06
N PRO A 65 -20.03 5.96 0.40
CA PRO A 65 -18.59 5.77 0.44
C PRO A 65 -18.04 5.49 -0.96
N ARG A 66 -16.77 5.85 -1.19
CA ARG A 66 -16.01 5.24 -2.29
C ARG A 66 -15.85 3.75 -2.01
N PHE A 67 -15.98 2.92 -3.03
CA PHE A 67 -15.77 1.49 -2.90
C PHE A 67 -14.34 1.18 -2.43
N PRO A 68 -14.18 0.35 -1.38
CA PRO A 68 -12.88 -0.16 -0.95
C PRO A 68 -12.04 -0.74 -2.10
N SER A 69 -12.67 -1.44 -3.03
CA SER A 69 -12.04 -2.03 -4.21
C SER A 69 -11.45 -0.96 -5.14
N ASP A 70 -12.18 0.11 -5.43
CA ASP A 70 -11.70 1.24 -6.24
C ASP A 70 -10.59 2.03 -5.52
N MET A 71 -10.72 2.23 -4.20
CA MET A 71 -9.67 2.89 -3.41
C MET A 71 -8.36 2.09 -3.36
N LEU A 72 -8.44 0.77 -3.18
CA LEU A 72 -7.26 -0.10 -3.23
C LEU A 72 -6.66 -0.13 -4.64
N ARG A 73 -7.51 -0.22 -5.69
CA ARG A 73 -7.06 -0.16 -7.08
C ARG A 73 -6.29 1.11 -7.34
N ALA A 74 -6.79 2.26 -6.88
CA ALA A 74 -6.10 3.55 -7.01
C ALA A 74 -4.72 3.56 -6.33
N ILE A 75 -4.58 2.98 -5.14
CA ILE A 75 -3.28 2.86 -4.46
C ILE A 75 -2.31 1.98 -5.28
N LEU A 76 -2.79 0.87 -5.83
CA LEU A 76 -1.98 0.02 -6.70
C LEU A 76 -1.57 0.75 -8.00
N VAL A 77 -2.46 1.56 -8.56
CA VAL A 77 -2.17 2.43 -9.70
C VAL A 77 -1.08 3.45 -9.32
N SER A 78 -1.18 4.09 -8.15
CA SER A 78 -0.15 5.05 -7.72
C SER A 78 1.23 4.37 -7.57
N VAL A 79 1.27 3.12 -7.10
CA VAL A 79 2.51 2.33 -7.04
C VAL A 79 3.05 2.01 -8.44
N GLU A 80 2.18 1.58 -9.37
CA GLU A 80 2.56 1.28 -10.76
C GLU A 80 3.21 2.50 -11.44
N PHE A 81 2.63 3.68 -11.25
CA PHE A 81 3.15 4.94 -11.81
C PHE A 81 4.19 5.64 -10.93
N LYS A 82 4.62 5.01 -9.82
CA LYS A 82 5.62 5.54 -8.89
C LYS A 82 5.26 6.92 -8.32
N ILE A 83 3.97 7.18 -8.11
CA ILE A 83 3.45 8.39 -7.47
C ILE A 83 3.33 8.12 -5.96
N THR A 84 4.34 8.56 -5.21
CA THR A 84 4.50 8.23 -3.78
C THR A 84 3.82 9.19 -2.82
N SER A 85 3.28 10.31 -3.31
CA SER A 85 2.59 11.32 -2.48
C SER A 85 1.11 11.39 -2.82
N TYR A 86 0.24 11.28 -1.81
CA TYR A 86 -1.21 11.41 -2.02
C TYR A 86 -1.64 12.80 -2.48
N THR A 87 -0.91 13.85 -2.11
CA THR A 87 -1.16 15.20 -2.63
C THR A 87 -0.94 15.24 -4.13
N ARG A 88 0.19 14.69 -4.59
CA ARG A 88 0.48 14.59 -6.03
C ARG A 88 -0.49 13.64 -6.72
N PHE A 89 -0.83 12.51 -6.12
CA PHE A 89 -1.72 11.54 -6.72
C PHE A 89 -3.16 12.06 -6.85
N ALA A 90 -3.67 12.78 -5.86
CA ALA A 90 -4.99 13.40 -5.94
C ALA A 90 -5.06 14.51 -7.02
N ALA A 91 -3.96 15.23 -7.27
CA ALA A 91 -3.86 16.17 -8.38
C ALA A 91 -3.79 15.44 -9.73
N ASP A 92 -2.94 14.42 -9.82
CA ASP A 92 -2.77 13.58 -11.00
C ASP A 92 -4.08 12.89 -11.42
N LEU A 93 -4.87 12.35 -10.47
CA LEU A 93 -6.20 11.80 -10.77
C LEU A 93 -7.19 12.83 -11.33
N LYS A 94 -6.99 14.14 -11.10
CA LYS A 94 -7.84 15.19 -11.69
C LYS A 94 -7.38 15.59 -13.08
N GLU A 95 -6.07 15.61 -13.31
CA GLU A 95 -5.46 16.11 -14.55
C GLU A 95 -5.27 14.99 -15.60
N ASN A 96 -5.03 13.76 -15.14
CA ASN A 96 -4.73 12.61 -15.98
C ASN A 96 -5.92 11.64 -16.00
N TYR A 97 -6.72 11.75 -17.06
CA TYR A 97 -7.94 10.97 -17.21
C TYR A 97 -7.67 9.48 -17.29
N LEU A 98 -6.55 9.04 -17.88
CA LEU A 98 -6.21 7.63 -17.94
C LEU A 98 -5.99 7.05 -16.54
N HIS A 99 -5.31 7.76 -15.64
CA HIS A 99 -5.08 7.30 -14.27
C HIS A 99 -6.40 7.25 -13.47
N ALA A 100 -7.28 8.24 -13.65
CA ALA A 100 -8.62 8.23 -13.06
C ALA A 100 -9.44 7.01 -13.53
N ILE A 101 -9.43 6.76 -14.83
CA ILE A 101 -10.16 5.67 -15.47
C ILE A 101 -9.65 4.31 -14.99
N ILE A 102 -8.33 4.07 -15.05
CA ILE A 102 -7.72 2.80 -14.59
C ILE A 102 -7.96 2.58 -13.09
N SER A 103 -8.02 3.65 -12.29
CA SER A 103 -8.35 3.56 -10.87
C SER A 103 -9.82 3.23 -10.58
N GLY A 104 -10.70 3.24 -11.60
CA GLY A 104 -12.13 2.95 -11.44
C GLY A 104 -12.99 4.18 -11.13
N PHE A 105 -12.43 5.40 -11.21
CA PHE A 105 -13.16 6.63 -10.92
C PHE A 105 -13.70 7.30 -12.19
N SER A 106 -14.79 8.04 -12.03
CA SER A 106 -15.30 8.92 -13.08
C SER A 106 -14.40 10.16 -13.21
N VAL A 107 -14.06 10.53 -14.43
CA VAL A 107 -13.32 11.76 -14.74
C VAL A 107 -14.13 12.96 -14.23
N GLY A 108 -13.50 13.78 -13.39
CA GLY A 108 -14.14 14.88 -12.67
C GLY A 108 -14.71 14.52 -11.30
N ASP A 109 -14.77 13.22 -10.95
CA ASP A 109 -15.22 12.71 -9.65
C ASP A 109 -14.19 11.74 -9.03
N THR A 110 -13.02 12.29 -8.70
CA THR A 110 -11.89 11.54 -8.13
C THR A 110 -11.67 11.84 -6.65
N PRO A 111 -11.09 10.90 -5.88
CA PRO A 111 -10.86 11.09 -4.45
C PRO A 111 -9.86 12.22 -4.17
N GLY A 112 -10.10 12.94 -3.06
CA GLY A 112 -9.14 13.90 -2.52
C GLY A 112 -8.11 13.25 -1.62
N VAL A 113 -7.12 14.03 -1.19
CA VAL A 113 -6.06 13.59 -0.26
C VAL A 113 -6.65 13.00 1.03
N GLY A 114 -7.64 13.67 1.63
CA GLY A 114 -8.30 13.21 2.85
C GLY A 114 -9.02 11.87 2.68
N THR A 115 -9.56 11.57 1.49
CA THR A 115 -10.22 10.30 1.19
C THR A 115 -9.24 9.13 1.23
N PHE A 116 -8.02 9.31 0.73
CA PHE A 116 -6.97 8.29 0.84
C PHE A 116 -6.56 8.04 2.29
N TYR A 117 -6.34 9.09 3.07
CA TYR A 117 -6.00 8.93 4.49
C TYR A 117 -7.14 8.30 5.31
N ASP A 118 -8.40 8.62 4.99
CA ASP A 118 -9.55 7.95 5.61
C ASP A 118 -9.59 6.45 5.25
N PHE A 119 -9.31 6.09 3.99
CA PHE A 119 -9.22 4.69 3.59
C PHE A 119 -8.09 3.94 4.31
N HIS A 120 -6.90 4.54 4.45
CA HIS A 120 -5.80 3.97 5.25
C HIS A 120 -6.18 3.79 6.71
N ARG A 121 -6.87 4.76 7.30
CA ARG A 121 -7.39 4.65 8.66
C ARG A 121 -8.38 3.49 8.80
N ARG A 122 -9.18 3.22 7.77
CA ARG A 122 -10.06 2.05 7.71
C ARG A 122 -9.31 0.75 7.47
N LEU A 123 -8.05 0.73 7.07
CA LEU A 123 -7.25 -0.50 7.00
C LEU A 123 -6.56 -0.79 8.34
N TRP A 124 -6.29 0.25 9.12
CA TRP A 124 -5.69 0.15 10.45
C TRP A 124 -6.72 -0.23 11.52
N LEU A 125 -6.43 -1.24 12.35
CA LEU A 125 -7.32 -1.75 13.41
C LEU A 125 -7.04 -1.18 14.80
N SER A 126 -6.07 -0.28 14.95
CA SER A 126 -5.76 0.33 16.23
C SER A 126 -6.20 1.81 16.29
N PRO A 127 -6.64 2.31 17.46
CA PRO A 127 -6.80 3.75 17.67
C PRO A 127 -5.46 4.49 17.69
N ASP A 128 -4.37 3.80 18.06
CA ASP A 128 -3.05 4.37 18.17
C ASP A 128 -2.40 4.53 16.79
N LYS A 129 -1.67 5.63 16.60
CA LYS A 129 -0.91 5.85 15.37
C LYS A 129 0.28 4.90 15.34
N ASN A 130 0.65 4.44 14.15
CA ASN A 130 1.93 3.75 13.93
C ASN A 130 3.12 4.74 13.95
N LEU A 131 3.25 5.50 15.04
CA LEU A 131 4.36 6.42 15.28
C LEU A 131 5.10 5.92 16.52
N SER A 132 6.42 5.75 16.38
CA SER A 132 7.27 5.45 17.53
C SER A 132 7.23 6.60 18.53
N ASN A 133 7.43 6.27 19.81
CA ASN A 133 7.66 7.28 20.83
C ASN A 133 8.88 8.12 20.41
N PRO A 134 8.74 9.45 20.22
CA PRO A 134 9.86 10.30 19.80
C PRO A 134 11.01 10.32 20.83
N VAL A 135 10.73 9.90 22.07
CA VAL A 135 11.75 9.72 23.10
C VAL A 135 12.52 8.42 22.84
N HIS A 136 13.67 8.56 22.19
CA HIS A 136 14.61 7.46 22.00
C HIS A 136 15.62 7.40 23.17
N PRO A 137 15.99 6.20 23.64
CA PRO A 137 17.10 6.04 24.57
C PRO A 137 18.38 6.68 24.00
N PRO A 138 19.23 7.30 24.84
CA PRO A 138 20.53 7.81 24.41
C PRO A 138 21.36 6.68 23.77
N LYS A 139 21.95 6.92 22.58
CA LYS A 139 22.84 5.95 21.95
C LYS A 139 24.09 5.74 22.82
N GLU A 140 24.41 4.48 23.11
CA GLU A 140 25.72 4.13 23.66
C GLU A 140 26.80 4.59 22.66
N LYS A 141 27.81 5.31 23.15
CA LYS A 141 28.91 5.76 22.28
C LYS A 141 29.81 4.56 21.96
N PRO A 142 30.26 4.40 20.70
CA PRO A 142 31.30 3.44 20.38
C PRO A 142 32.53 3.67 21.25
N GLN A 143 33.11 2.60 21.76
CA GLN A 143 34.42 2.69 22.40
C GLN A 143 35.46 3.01 21.34
N GLU A 144 36.29 4.02 21.60
CA GLU A 144 37.40 4.35 20.71
C GLU A 144 38.34 3.14 20.59
N PRO A 145 38.81 2.83 19.36
CA PRO A 145 39.73 1.72 19.15
C PRO A 145 41.04 1.98 19.90
N LYS A 146 41.57 0.95 20.57
CA LYS A 146 42.79 1.06 21.38
C LYS A 146 44.07 1.16 20.55
N VAL A 147 44.00 0.85 19.24
CA VAL A 147 45.13 0.79 18.31
C VAL A 147 44.83 1.67 17.09
N LYS A 148 45.82 2.45 16.63
CA LYS A 148 45.73 3.18 15.36
C LYS A 148 45.55 2.16 14.23
N GLU A 149 44.57 2.40 13.36
CA GLU A 149 44.15 1.56 12.21
C GLU A 149 43.17 0.42 12.50
N GLU A 150 42.73 0.21 13.74
CA GLU A 150 41.62 -0.73 14.03
C GLU A 150 40.25 -0.04 14.00
N LYS A 151 39.23 -0.76 13.51
CA LYS A 151 37.84 -0.31 13.59
C LYS A 151 37.33 -0.43 15.03
N ALA A 152 36.55 0.56 15.47
CA ALA A 152 35.83 0.47 16.74
C ALA A 152 34.94 -0.80 16.76
N PRO A 153 34.85 -1.51 17.90
CA PRO A 153 33.93 -2.63 18.02
C PRO A 153 32.49 -2.16 17.80
N PRO A 154 31.63 -2.98 17.16
CA PRO A 154 30.23 -2.62 16.97
C PRO A 154 29.55 -2.39 18.32
N VAL A 155 28.77 -1.31 18.42
CA VAL A 155 27.94 -1.01 19.61
C VAL A 155 26.67 -1.86 19.63
N GLU A 156 26.23 -2.31 18.46
CA GLU A 156 25.00 -3.07 18.29
C GLU A 156 25.16 -4.50 18.83
N LYS A 157 24.34 -4.84 19.83
CA LYS A 157 24.39 -6.10 20.57
C LYS A 157 23.77 -7.29 19.82
N LEU A 158 23.15 -7.05 18.66
CA LEU A 158 22.42 -8.03 17.87
C LEU A 158 22.78 -7.90 16.40
N THR A 159 23.11 -9.01 15.76
CA THR A 159 23.26 -9.04 14.30
C THR A 159 21.89 -9.17 13.61
N VAL A 160 21.84 -8.88 12.31
CA VAL A 160 20.64 -9.12 11.49
C VAL A 160 20.25 -10.60 11.50
N ASP A 161 21.23 -11.52 11.48
CA ASP A 161 20.98 -12.96 11.57
C ASP A 161 20.37 -13.36 12.92
N ASP A 162 20.82 -12.74 14.02
CA ASP A 162 20.22 -12.96 15.34
C ASP A 162 18.78 -12.45 15.40
N LEU A 163 18.48 -11.34 14.72
CA LEU A 163 17.12 -10.80 14.60
C LEU A 163 16.21 -11.75 13.83
N PHE A 164 16.68 -12.30 12.70
CA PHE A 164 15.92 -13.31 11.94
C PHE A 164 15.65 -14.56 12.76
N ARG A 165 16.66 -15.09 13.47
CA ARG A 165 16.48 -16.24 14.38
C ARG A 165 15.49 -15.94 15.50
N GLN A 166 15.48 -14.71 16.02
CA GLN A 166 14.49 -14.31 17.01
C GLN A 166 13.07 -14.28 16.42
N PHE A 167 12.88 -13.78 15.21
CA PHE A 167 11.55 -13.76 14.58
C PHE A 167 11.06 -15.14 14.17
N GLU A 168 11.94 -16.04 13.71
CA GLU A 168 11.56 -17.43 13.44
C GLU A 168 11.12 -18.14 14.73
N LYS A 169 11.75 -17.83 15.86
CA LYS A 169 11.43 -18.44 17.15
C LYS A 169 10.21 -17.81 17.82
N ASN A 170 10.10 -16.48 17.75
CA ASN A 170 9.08 -15.66 18.40
C ASN A 170 8.58 -14.63 17.38
N PRO A 171 7.60 -14.99 16.53
CA PRO A 171 7.03 -14.05 15.57
C PRO A 171 6.36 -12.87 16.30
N PRO A 172 6.36 -11.65 15.73
CA PRO A 172 5.70 -10.50 16.34
C PRO A 172 4.19 -10.72 16.47
N ASP A 173 3.66 -10.63 17.69
CA ASP A 173 2.22 -10.69 17.97
C ASP A 173 1.50 -9.34 17.74
N ASP A 174 2.22 -8.23 17.62
CA ASP A 174 1.67 -6.86 17.49
C ASP A 174 1.29 -6.48 16.04
N MET A 175 0.98 -7.47 15.20
CA MET A 175 0.47 -7.22 13.85
C MET A 175 -1.06 -7.11 13.82
N ALA A 176 -1.72 -7.16 14.99
CA ALA A 176 -3.16 -6.94 15.11
C ALA A 176 -3.64 -5.63 14.45
N PRO A 177 -2.93 -4.48 14.57
CA PRO A 177 -3.34 -3.25 13.90
C PRO A 177 -3.32 -3.33 12.37
N SER A 178 -2.44 -4.17 11.78
CA SER A 178 -2.33 -4.36 10.33
C SER A 178 -3.07 -5.60 9.82
N SER A 179 -3.76 -6.33 10.69
CA SER A 179 -4.40 -7.61 10.36
C SER A 179 -5.42 -7.53 9.22
N LYS A 180 -6.17 -6.42 9.08
CA LYS A 180 -7.09 -6.23 7.96
C LYS A 180 -6.35 -6.07 6.62
N LEU A 181 -5.24 -5.34 6.61
CA LEU A 181 -4.38 -5.23 5.43
C LEU A 181 -3.76 -6.59 5.07
N TRP A 182 -3.30 -7.34 6.08
CA TRP A 182 -2.81 -8.70 5.90
C TRP A 182 -3.89 -9.64 5.35
N GLU A 183 -5.12 -9.57 5.88
CA GLU A 183 -6.26 -10.37 5.43
C GLU A 183 -6.55 -10.13 3.94
N ILE A 184 -6.57 -8.86 3.50
CA ILE A 184 -6.71 -8.49 2.09
C ILE A 184 -5.55 -9.06 1.27
N PHE A 185 -4.30 -8.81 1.69
CA PHE A 185 -3.12 -9.26 0.96
C PHE A 185 -3.07 -10.79 0.82
N ASN A 186 -3.26 -11.50 1.92
CA ASN A 186 -3.24 -12.95 1.97
C ASN A 186 -4.34 -13.53 1.08
N THR A 187 -5.58 -13.05 1.22
CA THR A 187 -6.74 -13.62 0.51
C THR A 187 -6.68 -13.37 -0.99
N PHE A 188 -6.43 -12.13 -1.41
CA PHE A 188 -6.57 -11.72 -2.82
C PHE A 188 -5.30 -11.83 -3.63
N PHE A 189 -4.13 -11.77 -2.99
CA PHE A 189 -2.85 -11.78 -3.69
C PHE A 189 -2.08 -13.08 -3.42
N LEU A 190 -1.78 -13.39 -2.16
CA LEU A 190 -0.90 -14.51 -1.82
C LEU A 190 -1.55 -15.87 -2.14
N GLN A 191 -2.73 -16.14 -1.59
CA GLN A 191 -3.45 -17.41 -1.81
C GLN A 191 -3.89 -17.55 -3.26
N HIS A 192 -4.32 -16.46 -3.90
CA HIS A 192 -4.68 -16.48 -5.31
C HIS A 192 -3.48 -16.85 -6.20
N SER A 193 -2.32 -16.22 -5.97
CA SER A 193 -1.08 -16.52 -6.71
C SER A 193 -0.61 -17.96 -6.48
N ALA A 194 -0.75 -18.47 -5.26
CA ALA A 194 -0.42 -19.87 -4.94
C ALA A 194 -1.38 -20.85 -5.65
N LYS A 195 -2.68 -20.56 -5.69
CA LYS A 195 -3.67 -21.36 -6.45
C LYS A 195 -3.36 -21.41 -7.94
N LEU A 196 -2.94 -20.28 -8.51
CA LEU A 196 -2.49 -20.19 -9.89
C LEU A 196 -1.09 -20.79 -10.13
N ARG A 197 -0.43 -21.29 -9.09
CA ARG A 197 0.95 -21.83 -9.13
C ARG A 197 1.99 -20.82 -9.64
N LEU A 198 1.72 -19.52 -9.49
CA LEU A 198 2.67 -18.45 -9.79
C LEU A 198 3.77 -18.36 -8.73
N ILE A 199 3.46 -18.77 -7.50
CA ILE A 199 4.39 -18.81 -6.36
C ILE A 199 4.26 -20.14 -5.62
N SER A 200 5.30 -20.53 -4.91
CA SER A 200 5.28 -21.65 -3.96
C SER A 200 5.34 -21.12 -2.53
N LEU A 201 4.34 -21.47 -1.72
CA LEU A 201 4.31 -21.09 -0.30
C LEU A 201 5.44 -21.76 0.51
N LYS A 202 6.03 -22.86 0.00
CA LYS A 202 7.15 -23.56 0.63
C LYS A 202 8.50 -22.90 0.40
N SER A 203 8.59 -21.96 -0.55
CA SER A 203 9.82 -21.26 -0.90
C SER A 203 9.75 -19.77 -0.55
N LEU A 204 8.82 -19.37 0.32
CA LEU A 204 8.77 -18.00 0.84
C LEU A 204 9.91 -17.81 1.84
N ALA A 205 10.69 -16.75 1.64
CA ALA A 205 11.71 -16.31 2.57
C ALA A 205 11.18 -15.13 3.39
N LEU A 206 11.66 -14.99 4.62
CA LEU A 206 11.39 -13.82 5.43
C LEU A 206 12.15 -12.62 4.86
N ALA A 207 11.42 -11.57 4.46
CA ALA A 207 12.01 -10.31 4.01
C ALA A 207 12.06 -9.31 5.18
N GLY A 208 13.23 -8.72 5.40
CA GLY A 208 13.48 -7.75 6.48
C GLY A 208 13.42 -6.28 6.05
N ASP A 209 12.77 -5.97 4.93
CA ASP A 209 12.88 -4.68 4.24
C ASP A 209 11.81 -3.64 4.58
N GLY A 210 10.83 -3.96 5.44
CA GLY A 210 9.77 -2.99 5.75
C GLY A 210 8.76 -3.33 6.84
N THR A 211 8.86 -4.46 7.54
CA THR A 211 8.03 -4.70 8.73
C THR A 211 8.38 -3.62 9.78
N PRO A 212 7.40 -2.93 10.40
CA PRO A 212 7.67 -1.96 11.45
C PRO A 212 8.17 -2.69 12.69
N VAL A 213 9.44 -3.05 12.67
CA VAL A 213 10.19 -3.55 13.80
C VAL A 213 10.77 -2.34 14.48
N TYR A 214 10.61 -2.26 15.80
CA TYR A 214 11.32 -1.31 16.64
C TYR A 214 12.83 -1.59 16.55
N THR A 215 13.45 -1.09 15.49
CA THR A 215 14.91 -1.01 15.38
C THR A 215 15.31 0.37 15.87
N SER A 216 16.45 0.47 16.55
CA SER A 216 17.01 1.74 17.04
C SER A 216 17.45 2.70 15.92
N ALA A 217 17.05 2.45 14.67
CA ALA A 217 17.37 3.26 13.50
C ALA A 217 16.50 4.52 13.47
N GLN A 218 17.14 5.68 13.48
CA GLN A 218 16.48 6.98 13.37
C GLN A 218 16.02 7.20 11.91
N PHE A 219 14.84 7.77 11.73
CA PHE A 219 14.53 8.54 10.52
C PHE A 219 15.52 9.71 10.43
N PHE A 220 16.56 9.58 9.61
CA PHE A 220 17.34 10.74 9.16
C PHE A 220 16.52 11.48 8.10
N ALA A 221 15.64 12.38 8.54
CA ALA A 221 15.20 13.48 7.70
C ALA A 221 16.26 14.59 7.83
N ASP A 222 17.06 14.79 6.77
CA ASP A 222 17.94 15.97 6.66
C ASP A 222 17.03 17.20 6.49
N ASP A 223 16.67 17.82 7.62
CA ASP A 223 15.93 19.08 7.70
C ASP A 223 16.86 20.27 7.36
N ARG A 224 17.54 20.19 6.22
CA ARG A 224 18.30 21.28 5.63
C ARG A 224 17.64 21.72 4.34
N HIS A 225 16.57 22.48 4.48
CA HIS A 225 16.34 23.76 3.79
C HIS A 225 14.94 24.27 4.14
N ARG A 226 14.85 24.99 5.26
CA ARG A 226 13.82 26.01 5.50
C ARG A 226 14.52 27.33 5.77
N ILE A 227 14.68 28.11 4.71
CA ILE A 227 14.56 29.58 4.72
C ILE A 227 13.57 29.89 3.61
#